data_AF-A0A8T6QG56-F1
#
_entry.id   AF-A0A8T6QG56-F1
#
_cell.length_a   1.000
_cell.length_b   1.000
_cell.length_c   1.000
_cell.angle_alpha   90.00
_cell.angle_beta   90.00
_cell.angle_gamma   90.00
#
_symmetry.space_group_name_H-M   'P 1'
#
loop_
_entity.id
_entity.type
_entity.pdbx_description
1 polymer ?
#
loop_
_entity_poly.entity_id
_entity_poly.type
_entity_poly.pdbx_seq_one_letter_code
_entity_poly.pdbx_strand_id
1 'polypeptide(L)'
;FAYPWLVFGHNGVISWGSTAGCGDDVDIFAERLSAEKPGYYLHNGKWVKMLSREETITVKNGQAETFTVWRTVHGNILQTDQTTQTAYAKSRAWDGKEVASLLAWTHQMKAKNWQEWTQQAAKQALTINWYYADVNGNIGYVHTGAYPDRQSGHDPRLPVPGTGKWDWKGLLPFEMNPKVYNPLSGYIANWNNSPQKDYPASDLFAFLWGGADRVTEIDRLLEQKPRLTADQAWDVIRQTSRQDLNLRLFLPTLQAATSGLTQSDPRRQLVDTLTRWDGINLLNDDGKTWQQPGSVILNVWLTSMLKRTVVAAVPMPFDKWYSASGYETTQDGPTGSLNISVGAKILYEAVQGDKSPIPQAVDLFAGKPQQEVVLAALEDTWETLSKRYGNNVS
;
A
#
# COMPACT_ATOMS: atom_id res chain seq x y z
N PHE A 1 4.16 19.29 13.73
CA PHE A 1 5.23 19.69 12.79
C PHE A 1 4.73 20.88 11.98
N ALA A 2 5.55 21.92 11.80
CA ALA A 2 5.23 23.10 10.98
C ALA A 2 6.38 23.30 9.97
N TYR A 3 6.41 22.43 8.96
CA TYR A 3 7.44 22.49 7.92
C TYR A 3 7.42 23.86 7.21
N PRO A 4 8.57 24.36 6.69
CA PRO A 4 8.62 25.62 5.94
C PRO A 4 7.74 25.65 4.67
N TRP A 5 7.29 24.49 4.19
CA TRP A 5 6.42 24.34 3.03
C TRP A 5 5.01 23.93 3.45
N LEU A 6 4.01 24.36 2.67
CA LEU A 6 2.64 23.87 2.79
C LEU A 6 2.46 22.70 1.83
N VAL A 7 2.24 21.49 2.37
CA VAL A 7 1.92 20.30 1.55
C VAL A 7 0.50 20.39 0.96
N PHE A 8 -0.43 21.01 1.68
CA PHE A 8 -1.82 21.20 1.27
C PHE A 8 -2.13 22.70 1.28
N GLY A 9 -2.48 23.27 0.13
CA GLY A 9 -2.73 24.71 0.05
C GLY A 9 -2.94 25.22 -1.37
N HIS A 10 -3.01 26.55 -1.48
CA HIS A 10 -3.12 27.26 -2.75
C HIS A 10 -2.46 28.65 -2.64
N ASN A 11 -2.14 29.27 -3.77
CA ASN A 11 -1.57 30.62 -3.84
C ASN A 11 -2.49 31.65 -4.51
N GLY A 12 -3.77 31.31 -4.64
CA GLY A 12 -4.79 32.10 -5.34
C GLY A 12 -4.80 31.95 -6.86
N VAL A 13 -3.82 31.25 -7.45
CA VAL A 13 -3.78 30.93 -8.90
C VAL A 13 -3.78 29.43 -9.13
N ILE A 14 -2.98 28.69 -8.36
CA ILE A 14 -2.97 27.23 -8.36
C ILE A 14 -3.21 26.69 -6.95
N SER A 15 -3.70 25.47 -6.84
CA SER A 15 -3.73 24.66 -5.62
C SER A 15 -2.95 23.36 -5.80
N TRP A 16 -2.51 22.80 -4.68
CA TRP A 16 -1.74 21.56 -4.65
C TRP A 16 -2.07 20.72 -3.42
N GLY A 17 -1.80 19.43 -3.55
CA GLY A 17 -1.93 18.43 -2.49
C GLY A 17 -1.01 17.24 -2.73
N SER A 18 -1.02 16.28 -1.82
CA SER A 18 -0.20 15.07 -1.98
C SER A 18 -0.79 13.83 -1.31
N THR A 19 -0.40 12.66 -1.81
CA THR A 19 -0.53 11.35 -1.14
C THR A 19 0.80 10.61 -1.26
N ALA A 20 1.06 9.63 -0.39
CA ALA A 20 2.26 8.80 -0.53
C ALA A 20 2.26 8.05 -1.87
N GLY A 21 3.40 8.03 -2.57
CA GLY A 21 3.56 7.44 -3.90
C GLY A 21 3.59 5.92 -3.87
N CYS A 22 4.35 5.33 -2.94
CA CYS A 22 4.55 3.89 -2.83
C CYS A 22 5.13 3.25 -4.11
N GLY A 23 5.92 4.00 -4.88
CA GLY A 23 6.80 3.46 -5.92
C GLY A 23 8.08 2.90 -5.31
N ASP A 24 8.75 2.04 -6.06
CA ASP A 24 9.98 1.38 -5.61
C ASP A 24 11.23 2.24 -5.87
N ASP A 25 11.61 3.04 -4.87
CA ASP A 25 12.76 3.95 -4.86
C ASP A 25 13.92 3.51 -3.94
N VAL A 26 13.89 2.26 -3.45
CA VAL A 26 14.86 1.69 -2.51
C VAL A 26 15.21 0.25 -2.87
N ASP A 27 16.49 -0.04 -3.10
CA ASP A 27 16.99 -1.42 -3.27
C ASP A 27 17.95 -1.81 -2.14
N ILE A 28 18.10 -3.12 -1.92
CA ILE A 28 19.08 -3.68 -0.99
C ILE A 28 20.27 -4.28 -1.75
N PHE A 29 21.48 -3.86 -1.40
CA PHE A 29 22.73 -4.40 -1.93
C PHE A 29 23.39 -5.34 -0.91
N ALA A 30 23.69 -6.57 -1.33
CA ALA A 30 24.41 -7.57 -0.56
C ALA A 30 25.93 -7.41 -0.77
N GLU A 31 26.57 -6.72 0.16
CA GLU A 31 28.00 -6.39 0.14
C GLU A 31 28.85 -7.59 0.53
N ARG A 32 29.83 -7.94 -0.30
CA ARG A 32 30.76 -9.04 -0.02
C ARG A 32 31.87 -8.57 0.92
N LEU A 33 31.95 -9.19 2.10
CA LEU A 33 32.96 -8.93 3.12
C LEU A 33 34.11 -9.94 3.06
N SER A 34 35.12 -9.72 3.90
CA SER A 34 36.19 -10.68 4.19
C SER A 34 36.57 -10.63 5.66
N ALA A 35 36.69 -11.82 6.28
CA ALA A 35 37.18 -11.96 7.65
C ALA A 35 38.62 -11.45 7.81
N GLU A 36 39.43 -11.51 6.74
CA GLU A 36 40.82 -11.03 6.73
C GLU A 36 40.92 -9.49 6.64
N LYS A 37 39.84 -8.82 6.20
CA LYS A 37 39.79 -7.37 6.02
C LYS A 37 38.53 -6.77 6.67
N PRO A 38 38.44 -6.76 8.01
CA PRO A 38 37.31 -6.15 8.72
C PRO A 38 37.11 -4.69 8.32
N GLY A 39 35.87 -4.28 8.10
CA GLY A 39 35.51 -2.92 7.68
C GLY A 39 35.80 -2.61 6.21
N TYR A 40 36.07 -3.63 5.38
CA TYR A 40 36.16 -3.50 3.93
C TYR A 40 35.09 -4.36 3.23
N TYR A 41 34.71 -3.95 2.02
CA TYR A 41 33.83 -4.71 1.13
C TYR A 41 34.41 -4.74 -0.29
N LEU A 42 34.12 -5.80 -1.05
CA LEU A 42 34.58 -5.94 -2.44
C LEU A 42 33.64 -5.17 -3.38
N HIS A 43 34.18 -4.19 -4.11
CA HIS A 43 33.46 -3.42 -5.12
C HIS A 43 34.36 -3.13 -6.31
N ASN A 44 33.87 -3.40 -7.53
CA ASN A 44 34.61 -3.19 -8.79
C ASN A 44 36.04 -3.77 -8.76
N GLY A 45 36.19 -4.98 -8.20
CA GLY A 45 37.45 -5.71 -8.12
C GLY A 45 38.42 -5.22 -7.03
N LYS A 46 38.04 -4.26 -6.18
CA LYS A 46 38.87 -3.72 -5.11
C LYS A 46 38.20 -3.87 -3.74
N TRP A 47 39.01 -4.07 -2.71
CA TRP A 47 38.56 -3.97 -1.32
C TRP A 47 38.47 -2.50 -0.93
N VAL A 48 37.25 -1.99 -0.81
CA VAL A 48 36.96 -0.59 -0.47
C VAL A 48 36.68 -0.48 1.03
N LYS A 49 37.29 0.50 1.68
CA LYS A 49 37.07 0.76 3.12
C LYS A 49 35.66 1.33 3.30
N MET A 50 34.89 0.78 4.23
CA MET A 50 33.61 1.36 4.62
C MET A 50 33.83 2.71 5.31
N LEU A 51 32.89 3.63 5.10
CA LEU A 51 32.75 4.79 5.96
C LEU A 51 32.17 4.33 7.29
N SER A 52 32.64 4.92 8.39
CA SER A 52 32.10 4.66 9.72
C SER A 52 32.07 5.92 10.57
N ARG A 53 31.15 5.96 11.53
CA ARG A 53 31.14 6.95 12.61
C ARG A 53 30.61 6.34 13.89
N GLU A 54 31.12 6.79 15.02
CA GLU A 54 30.60 6.42 16.33
C GLU A 54 29.46 7.35 16.72
N GLU A 55 28.44 6.79 17.34
CA GLU A 55 27.29 7.49 17.87
C GLU A 55 27.11 7.09 19.33
N THR A 56 26.84 8.06 20.20
CA THR A 56 26.59 7.81 21.63
C THR A 56 25.17 8.22 22.01
N ILE A 57 24.37 7.25 22.43
CA ILE A 57 23.03 7.49 22.94
C ILE A 57 23.13 7.81 24.43
N THR A 58 22.85 9.06 24.78
CA THR A 58 22.74 9.46 26.20
C THR A 58 21.42 8.94 26.77
N VAL A 59 21.50 8.20 27.88
CA VAL A 59 20.33 7.60 28.53
C VAL A 59 20.02 8.34 29.84
N LYS A 60 18.80 8.88 29.95
CA LYS A 60 18.36 9.54 31.18
C LYS A 60 18.34 8.54 32.33
N ASN A 61 19.08 8.83 33.41
CA ASN A 61 19.25 7.95 34.58
C ASN A 61 19.89 6.58 34.25
N GLY A 62 20.56 6.45 33.12
CA GLY A 62 21.24 5.23 32.70
C GLY A 62 22.65 5.50 32.19
N GLN A 63 23.38 4.43 31.88
CA GLN A 63 24.68 4.55 31.23
C GLN A 63 24.49 4.87 29.75
N ALA A 64 25.32 5.75 29.19
CA ALA A 64 25.32 6.02 27.76
C ALA A 64 25.82 4.81 26.97
N GLU A 65 25.26 4.59 25.78
CA GLU A 65 25.62 3.47 24.90
C GLU A 65 26.28 4.02 23.63
N THR A 66 27.48 3.53 23.30
CA THR A 66 28.19 3.89 22.06
C THR A 66 28.15 2.74 21.07
N PHE A 67 27.86 3.04 19.81
CA PHE A 67 27.87 2.08 18.72
C PHE A 67 28.37 2.71 17.42
N THR A 68 28.71 1.88 16.43
CA THR A 68 29.25 2.33 15.14
C THR A 68 28.24 2.17 14.03
N VAL A 69 28.00 3.25 13.27
CA VAL A 69 27.24 3.20 12.02
C VAL A 69 28.21 3.03 10.85
N TRP A 70 27.90 2.09 9.96
CA TRP A 70 28.70 1.79 8.77
C TRP A 70 27.96 2.20 7.48
N ARG A 71 28.71 2.65 6.48
CA ARG A 71 28.18 3.02 5.16
C ARG A 71 29.13 2.58 4.04
N THR A 72 28.55 2.01 2.97
CA THR A 72 29.22 1.72 1.70
C THR A 72 28.82 2.74 0.65
N VAL A 73 29.28 2.54 -0.59
CA VAL A 73 28.81 3.31 -1.76
C VAL A 73 27.29 3.16 -1.99
N HIS A 74 26.69 2.04 -1.58
CA HIS A 74 25.26 1.76 -1.73
C HIS A 74 24.43 2.23 -0.52
N GLY A 75 25.02 2.90 0.46
CA GLY A 75 24.30 3.46 1.61
C GLY A 75 24.63 2.79 2.94
N ASN A 76 23.79 3.03 3.95
CA ASN A 76 24.05 2.56 5.31
C ASN A 76 23.80 1.05 5.42
N ILE A 77 24.63 0.37 6.22
CA ILE A 77 24.46 -1.04 6.54
C ILE A 77 23.27 -1.24 7.49
N LEU A 78 22.37 -2.15 7.14
CA LEU A 78 21.21 -2.56 7.93
C LEU A 78 21.57 -3.66 8.93
N GLN A 79 22.21 -4.71 8.43
CA GLN A 79 22.58 -5.90 9.18
C GLN A 79 23.77 -6.59 8.52
N THR A 80 24.44 -7.45 9.27
CA THR A 80 25.58 -8.25 8.80
C THR A 80 25.37 -9.70 9.18
N ASP A 81 25.53 -10.58 8.19
CA ASP A 81 25.65 -12.02 8.39
C ASP A 81 27.13 -12.39 8.29
N GLN A 82 27.71 -12.73 9.43
CA GLN A 82 29.12 -13.10 9.54
C GLN A 82 29.39 -14.52 9.02
N THR A 83 28.38 -15.38 8.96
CA THR A 83 28.52 -16.75 8.43
C THR A 83 28.74 -16.71 6.94
N THR A 84 27.94 -15.90 6.22
CA THR A 84 28.09 -15.72 4.77
C THR A 84 29.05 -14.59 4.40
N GLN A 85 29.57 -13.83 5.38
CA GLN A 85 30.40 -12.64 5.18
C GLN A 85 29.70 -11.63 4.27
N THR A 86 28.44 -11.32 4.59
CA THR A 86 27.58 -10.41 3.82
C THR A 86 27.07 -9.28 4.72
N ALA A 87 27.20 -8.03 4.27
CA ALA A 87 26.47 -6.91 4.88
C ALA A 87 25.42 -6.38 3.90
N TYR A 88 24.22 -6.05 4.39
CA TYR A 88 23.15 -5.53 3.54
C TYR A 88 23.11 -4.01 3.63
N ALA A 89 23.42 -3.33 2.53
CA ALA A 89 23.36 -1.88 2.41
C ALA A 89 22.01 -1.45 1.79
N LYS A 90 21.41 -0.37 2.30
CA LYS A 90 20.16 0.18 1.77
C LYS A 90 20.43 1.38 0.86
N SER A 91 20.20 1.21 -0.43
CA SER A 91 20.36 2.25 -1.45
C SER A 91 19.04 2.96 -1.68
N ARG A 92 19.05 4.29 -1.62
CA ARG A 92 17.89 5.14 -1.84
C ARG A 92 18.13 6.01 -3.06
N ALA A 93 17.22 6.03 -4.02
CA ALA A 93 17.34 6.88 -5.21
C ALA A 93 17.37 8.38 -4.85
N TRP A 94 16.81 8.73 -3.69
CA TRP A 94 16.77 10.07 -3.13
C TRP A 94 17.96 10.43 -2.21
N ASP A 95 18.93 9.53 -1.98
CA ASP A 95 20.15 9.84 -1.20
C ASP A 95 20.87 11.07 -1.81
N GLY A 96 21.14 12.07 -0.96
CA GLY A 96 21.73 13.35 -1.33
C GLY A 96 20.74 14.38 -1.91
N LYS A 97 19.43 14.08 -1.96
CA LYS A 97 18.37 14.96 -2.51
C LYS A 97 17.29 15.32 -1.49
N GLU A 98 17.51 15.03 -0.21
CA GLU A 98 16.56 15.29 0.87
C GLU A 98 16.24 16.80 0.98
N VAL A 99 17.28 17.64 1.01
CA VAL A 99 17.13 19.10 1.08
C VAL A 99 16.58 19.68 -0.24
N ALA A 100 16.97 19.12 -1.38
CA ALA A 100 16.43 19.54 -2.67
C ALA A 100 14.92 19.28 -2.74
N SER A 101 14.46 18.14 -2.21
CA SER A 101 13.04 17.79 -2.14
C SER A 101 12.25 18.73 -1.23
N LEU A 102 12.82 19.09 -0.07
CA LEU A 102 12.28 20.12 0.82
C LEU A 102 12.11 21.46 0.09
N LEU A 103 13.14 21.91 -0.62
CA LEU A 103 13.11 23.18 -1.35
C LEU A 103 12.15 23.13 -2.54
N ALA A 104 12.06 22.00 -3.24
CA ALA A 104 11.09 21.79 -4.30
C ALA A 104 9.65 21.99 -3.81
N TRP A 105 9.31 21.39 -2.66
CA TRP A 105 8.01 21.58 -2.00
C TRP A 105 7.74 23.02 -1.59
N THR A 106 8.80 23.75 -1.22
CA THR A 106 8.69 25.17 -0.87
C THR A 106 8.50 26.04 -2.12
N HIS A 107 9.23 25.74 -3.19
CA HIS A 107 9.24 26.57 -4.40
C HIS A 107 8.03 26.35 -5.30
N GLN A 108 7.42 25.15 -5.29
CA GLN A 108 6.20 24.88 -6.07
C GLN A 108 5.04 25.81 -5.66
N MET A 109 5.03 26.27 -4.40
CA MET A 109 4.02 27.21 -3.89
C MET A 109 3.98 28.54 -4.65
N LYS A 110 5.04 28.88 -5.38
CA LYS A 110 5.16 30.12 -6.16
C LYS A 110 4.74 29.95 -7.63
N ALA A 111 4.57 28.71 -8.10
CA ALA A 111 4.19 28.44 -9.49
C ALA A 111 2.82 29.03 -9.82
N LYS A 112 2.66 29.46 -11.06
CA LYS A 112 1.44 30.09 -11.60
C LYS A 112 0.81 29.32 -12.75
N ASN A 113 1.47 28.27 -13.22
CA ASN A 113 1.01 27.39 -14.29
C ASN A 113 1.60 25.98 -14.10
N TRP A 114 1.13 25.03 -14.92
CA TRP A 114 1.57 23.65 -14.91
C TRP A 114 3.09 23.49 -15.15
N GLN A 115 3.67 24.27 -16.06
CA GLN A 115 5.08 24.17 -16.43
C GLN A 115 6.00 24.58 -15.27
N GLU A 116 5.72 25.70 -14.61
CA GLU A 116 6.48 26.15 -13.42
C GLU A 116 6.35 25.17 -12.26
N TRP A 117 5.16 24.60 -12.07
CA TRP A 117 4.89 23.64 -11.01
C TRP A 117 5.62 22.31 -11.27
N THR A 118 5.55 21.77 -12.49
CA THR A 118 6.26 20.54 -12.87
C THR A 118 7.78 20.68 -12.86
N GLN A 119 8.32 21.88 -13.11
CA GLN A 119 9.76 22.13 -12.91
C GLN A 119 10.20 21.91 -11.46
N GLN A 120 9.33 22.15 -10.47
CA GLN A 120 9.62 21.83 -9.08
C GLN A 120 9.30 20.37 -8.75
N ALA A 121 8.22 19.81 -9.32
CA ALA A 121 7.89 18.40 -9.20
C ALA A 121 9.07 17.50 -9.64
N ALA A 122 9.80 17.88 -10.70
CA ALA A 122 11.00 17.20 -11.18
C ALA A 122 12.20 17.25 -10.22
N LYS A 123 12.18 18.11 -9.21
CA LYS A 123 13.22 18.25 -8.18
C LYS A 123 12.85 17.54 -6.87
N GLN A 124 11.61 17.08 -6.75
CA GLN A 124 11.13 16.34 -5.59
C GLN A 124 11.49 14.86 -5.78
N ALA A 125 12.42 14.35 -4.96
CA ALA A 125 13.05 13.04 -5.16
C ALA A 125 12.41 11.90 -4.34
N LEU A 126 11.58 12.19 -3.35
CA LEU A 126 10.85 11.16 -2.59
C LEU A 126 9.67 10.63 -3.42
N THR A 127 9.34 9.35 -3.31
CA THR A 127 8.14 8.77 -3.95
C THR A 127 6.83 9.35 -3.40
N ILE A 128 6.30 10.38 -4.06
CA ILE A 128 5.11 11.14 -3.61
C ILE A 128 4.23 11.47 -4.80
N ASN A 129 2.93 11.25 -4.65
CA ASN A 129 1.94 11.74 -5.59
C ASN A 129 1.70 13.22 -5.34
N TRP A 130 1.89 14.07 -6.36
CA TRP A 130 1.56 15.48 -6.33
C TRP A 130 0.39 15.77 -7.26
N TYR A 131 -0.51 16.66 -6.81
CA TYR A 131 -1.71 17.07 -7.55
C TYR A 131 -1.71 18.57 -7.78
N TYR A 132 -2.31 18.98 -8.90
CA TYR A 132 -2.40 20.35 -9.37
C TYR A 132 -3.84 20.67 -9.76
N ALA A 133 -4.31 21.87 -9.41
CA ALA A 133 -5.46 22.50 -10.06
C ALA A 133 -5.25 24.01 -10.19
N ASP A 134 -5.90 24.66 -11.15
CA ASP A 134 -5.79 26.11 -11.34
C ASP A 134 -7.13 26.83 -11.53
N VAL A 135 -7.07 28.16 -11.50
CA VAL A 135 -8.23 29.07 -11.66
C VAL A 135 -8.93 28.96 -13.02
N ASN A 136 -8.28 28.38 -14.04
CA ASN A 136 -8.87 28.17 -15.37
C ASN A 136 -9.54 26.79 -15.48
N GLY A 137 -9.55 26.01 -14.40
CA GLY A 137 -10.15 24.68 -14.35
C GLY A 137 -9.24 23.57 -14.88
N ASN A 138 -7.94 23.83 -15.09
CA ASN A 138 -7.02 22.75 -15.44
C ASN A 138 -6.69 21.92 -14.20
N ILE A 139 -6.48 20.62 -14.39
CA ILE A 139 -6.07 19.68 -13.35
C ILE A 139 -4.88 18.84 -13.81
N GLY A 140 -4.02 18.44 -12.88
CA GLY A 140 -2.85 17.67 -13.20
C GLY A 140 -2.34 16.81 -12.06
N TYR A 141 -1.53 15.83 -12.42
CA TYR A 141 -0.96 14.84 -11.51
C TYR A 141 0.45 14.47 -11.94
N VAL A 142 1.35 14.31 -10.97
CA VAL A 142 2.68 13.73 -11.15
C VAL A 142 2.97 12.77 -10.01
N HIS A 143 3.35 11.55 -10.35
CA HIS A 143 4.01 10.62 -9.43
C HIS A 143 5.49 11.01 -9.30
N THR A 144 5.78 11.98 -8.43
CA THR A 144 7.14 12.51 -8.22
C THR A 144 8.03 11.50 -7.53
N GLY A 145 9.33 11.67 -7.68
CA GLY A 145 10.33 10.79 -7.10
C GLY A 145 11.53 10.59 -8.01
N ALA A 146 12.67 10.29 -7.40
CA ALA A 146 13.82 9.72 -8.07
C ALA A 146 13.65 8.20 -8.09
N TYR A 147 13.80 7.59 -9.26
CA TYR A 147 13.72 6.14 -9.43
C TYR A 147 15.00 5.63 -10.09
N PRO A 148 15.55 4.48 -9.67
CA PRO A 148 16.81 3.99 -10.19
C PRO A 148 16.68 3.45 -11.62
N ASP A 149 17.65 3.77 -12.48
CA ASP A 149 17.84 3.06 -13.75
C ASP A 149 18.60 1.76 -13.47
N ARG A 150 17.84 0.68 -13.30
CA ARG A 150 18.35 -0.63 -12.90
C ARG A 150 19.01 -1.37 -14.08
N GLN A 151 19.90 -2.31 -13.76
CA GLN A 151 20.48 -3.21 -14.75
C GLN A 151 19.43 -4.16 -15.34
N SER A 152 19.67 -4.63 -16.56
CA SER A 152 18.81 -5.67 -17.15
C SER A 152 18.86 -6.93 -16.30
N GLY A 153 17.69 -7.51 -15.99
CA GLY A 153 17.55 -8.70 -15.15
C GLY A 153 17.62 -8.43 -13.64
N HIS A 154 17.68 -7.16 -13.22
CA HIS A 154 17.53 -6.79 -11.81
C HIS A 154 16.04 -6.89 -11.43
N ASP A 155 15.69 -7.86 -10.59
CA ASP A 155 14.37 -7.95 -9.96
C ASP A 155 14.33 -7.03 -8.72
N PRO A 156 13.58 -5.92 -8.74
CA PRO A 156 13.63 -4.91 -7.68
C PRO A 156 13.06 -5.40 -6.35
N ARG A 157 12.39 -6.55 -6.33
CA ARG A 157 11.78 -7.13 -5.12
C ARG A 157 12.78 -7.85 -4.23
N LEU A 158 14.01 -8.05 -4.69
CA LEU A 158 15.02 -8.89 -4.03
C LEU A 158 16.38 -8.19 -3.95
N PRO A 159 17.21 -8.51 -2.94
CA PRO A 159 18.55 -7.97 -2.86
C PRO A 159 19.43 -8.33 -4.07
N VAL A 160 20.32 -7.42 -4.46
CA VAL A 160 21.31 -7.63 -5.53
C VAL A 160 22.75 -7.62 -5.00
N PRO A 161 23.71 -8.30 -5.65
CA PRO A 161 25.11 -8.26 -5.24
C PRO A 161 25.75 -6.86 -5.31
N GLY A 162 26.35 -6.40 -4.21
CA GLY A 162 27.05 -5.12 -4.09
C GLY A 162 28.48 -5.08 -4.64
N THR A 163 28.83 -5.97 -5.57
CA THR A 163 30.21 -6.09 -6.08
C THR A 163 30.52 -5.19 -7.27
N GLY A 164 29.56 -4.39 -7.76
CA GLY A 164 29.73 -3.44 -8.86
C GLY A 164 28.88 -3.74 -10.10
N LYS A 165 28.68 -5.02 -10.44
CA LYS A 165 27.98 -5.42 -11.68
C LYS A 165 26.49 -5.03 -11.68
N TRP A 166 25.87 -5.00 -10.50
CA TRP A 166 24.43 -4.74 -10.33
C TRP A 166 24.13 -3.31 -9.88
N ASP A 167 25.15 -2.46 -9.77
CA ASP A 167 24.99 -1.05 -9.46
C ASP A 167 24.02 -0.40 -10.45
N TRP A 168 23.20 0.52 -9.94
CA TRP A 168 22.33 1.32 -10.78
C TRP A 168 23.15 2.09 -11.82
N LYS A 169 22.63 2.18 -13.04
CA LYS A 169 23.25 2.98 -14.12
C LYS A 169 23.18 4.48 -13.83
N GLY A 170 22.22 4.87 -12.99
CA GLY A 170 21.89 6.25 -12.65
C GLY A 170 20.45 6.33 -12.16
N LEU A 171 19.82 7.46 -12.40
CA LEU A 171 18.39 7.66 -12.14
C LEU A 171 17.63 7.79 -13.46
N LEU A 172 16.40 7.29 -13.48
CA LEU A 172 15.48 7.53 -14.58
C LEU A 172 15.19 9.04 -14.71
N PRO A 173 15.04 9.56 -15.94
CA PRO A 173 14.76 10.97 -16.16
C PRO A 173 13.28 11.29 -15.86
N PHE A 174 12.97 12.56 -15.59
CA PHE A 174 11.62 12.99 -15.15
C PHE A 174 10.50 12.64 -16.13
N GLU A 175 10.83 12.50 -17.42
CA GLU A 175 9.94 12.06 -18.49
C GLU A 175 9.30 10.71 -18.17
N MET A 176 10.03 9.82 -17.47
CA MET A 176 9.54 8.49 -17.06
C MET A 176 8.57 8.51 -15.89
N ASN A 177 8.54 9.58 -15.08
CA ASN A 177 7.58 9.68 -13.98
C ASN A 177 6.14 9.71 -14.53
N PRO A 178 5.21 8.86 -14.03
CA PRO A 178 3.81 8.94 -14.41
C PRO A 178 3.24 10.34 -14.19
N LYS A 179 2.61 10.90 -15.22
CA LYS A 179 2.01 12.23 -15.16
C LYS A 179 0.85 12.38 -16.14
N VAL A 180 -0.13 13.19 -15.78
CA VAL A 180 -1.25 13.55 -16.66
C VAL A 180 -1.68 14.99 -16.39
N TYR A 181 -2.11 15.68 -17.44
CA TYR A 181 -2.65 17.05 -17.39
C TYR A 181 -3.93 17.10 -18.22
N ASN A 182 -5.03 17.56 -17.62
CA ASN A 182 -6.38 17.56 -18.18
C ASN A 182 -6.80 16.18 -18.76
N PRO A 183 -6.90 15.13 -17.92
CA PRO A 183 -7.28 13.80 -18.38
C PRO A 183 -8.68 13.78 -18.98
N LEU A 184 -8.91 12.89 -19.96
CA LEU A 184 -10.21 12.73 -20.62
C LEU A 184 -11.35 12.34 -19.67
N SER A 185 -11.04 11.69 -18.55
CA SER A 185 -12.02 11.37 -17.48
C SER A 185 -12.61 12.61 -16.82
N GLY A 186 -11.93 13.76 -16.89
CA GLY A 186 -12.34 14.99 -16.23
C GLY A 186 -12.09 15.02 -14.71
N TYR A 187 -11.44 13.99 -14.15
CA TYR A 187 -11.08 13.93 -12.72
C TYR A 187 -9.77 13.16 -12.50
N ILE A 188 -9.18 13.34 -11.32
CA ILE A 188 -8.02 12.59 -10.83
C ILE A 188 -8.34 12.10 -9.43
N ALA A 189 -8.36 10.79 -9.22
CA ALA A 189 -8.58 10.16 -7.92
C ALA A 189 -7.38 9.29 -7.54
N ASN A 190 -7.03 9.31 -6.25
CA ASN A 190 -6.00 8.44 -5.72
C ASN A 190 -6.27 8.11 -4.26
N TRP A 191 -6.03 6.85 -3.89
CA TRP A 191 -6.02 6.43 -2.48
C TRP A 191 -4.85 5.50 -2.17
N ASN A 192 -3.66 5.92 -2.62
CA ASN A 192 -2.41 5.14 -2.67
C ASN A 192 -2.47 3.95 -3.64
N ASN A 193 -3.31 4.02 -4.68
CA ASN A 193 -3.34 3.06 -5.79
C ASN A 193 -2.28 3.38 -6.85
N SER A 194 -2.12 2.45 -7.81
CA SER A 194 -1.15 2.55 -8.90
C SER A 194 -1.31 3.85 -9.70
N PRO A 195 -0.21 4.55 -10.02
CA PRO A 195 -0.24 5.82 -10.74
C PRO A 195 -0.52 5.65 -12.23
N GLN A 196 -0.19 4.49 -12.80
CA GLN A 196 -0.31 4.19 -14.23
C GLN A 196 -0.29 2.67 -14.44
N LYS A 197 -0.91 2.22 -15.53
CA LYS A 197 -0.78 0.83 -15.99
C LYS A 197 0.70 0.45 -16.12
N ASP A 198 1.03 -0.77 -15.70
CA ASP A 198 2.38 -1.37 -15.75
C ASP A 198 3.44 -0.68 -14.86
N TYR A 199 3.05 0.29 -14.02
CA TYR A 199 3.96 0.91 -13.04
C TYR A 199 4.11 0.03 -11.79
N PRO A 200 5.34 -0.34 -11.38
CA PRO A 200 5.58 -1.24 -10.25
C PRO A 200 5.35 -0.53 -8.91
N ALA A 201 4.74 -1.26 -7.97
CA ALA A 201 4.65 -0.84 -6.57
C ALA A 201 5.99 -1.03 -5.84
N SER A 202 6.07 -0.47 -4.62
CA SER A 202 7.11 -0.80 -3.64
C SER A 202 7.27 -2.31 -3.42
N ASP A 203 8.51 -2.74 -3.14
CA ASP A 203 8.91 -4.12 -2.82
C ASP A 203 8.30 -4.71 -1.52
N LEU A 204 7.57 -3.91 -0.73
CA LEU A 204 6.98 -4.34 0.52
C LEU A 204 5.99 -5.49 0.27
N PHE A 205 6.27 -6.65 0.86
CA PHE A 205 5.43 -7.84 0.73
C PHE A 205 3.95 -7.62 1.12
N ALA A 206 3.67 -6.65 2.01
CA ALA A 206 2.33 -6.32 2.48
C ALA A 206 1.61 -5.25 1.64
N PHE A 207 2.22 -4.78 0.54
CA PHE A 207 1.67 -3.73 -0.31
C PHE A 207 1.52 -4.23 -1.74
N LEU A 208 0.30 -4.19 -2.27
CA LEU A 208 -0.01 -4.60 -3.65
C LEU A 208 -0.94 -3.60 -4.31
N TRP A 209 -0.71 -3.35 -5.59
CA TRP A 209 -1.72 -2.85 -6.52
C TRP A 209 -2.24 -4.03 -7.35
N GLY A 210 -3.55 -4.23 -7.33
CA GLY A 210 -4.23 -5.34 -8.01
C GLY A 210 -5.68 -4.99 -8.31
N GLY A 211 -6.50 -5.97 -8.71
CA GLY A 211 -7.91 -5.75 -9.05
C GLY A 211 -8.78 -5.31 -7.85
N ALA A 212 -8.37 -5.69 -6.64
CA ALA A 212 -8.96 -5.21 -5.39
C ALA A 212 -8.24 -3.96 -4.88
N ASP A 213 -8.84 -2.79 -5.12
CA ASP A 213 -8.33 -1.51 -4.62
C ASP A 213 -9.47 -0.63 -4.07
N ARG A 214 -9.16 0.13 -3.02
CA ARG A 214 -10.11 1.03 -2.34
C ARG A 214 -10.37 2.32 -3.12
N VAL A 215 -9.47 2.71 -4.04
CA VAL A 215 -9.69 3.89 -4.89
C VAL A 215 -10.99 3.78 -5.69
N THR A 216 -11.41 2.56 -6.04
CA THR A 216 -12.65 2.31 -6.77
C THR A 216 -13.88 2.84 -6.02
N GLU A 217 -13.85 2.96 -4.70
CA GLU A 217 -14.95 3.58 -3.94
C GLU A 217 -15.04 5.09 -4.21
N ILE A 218 -13.91 5.77 -4.43
CA ILE A 218 -13.88 7.17 -4.86
C ILE A 218 -14.38 7.26 -6.31
N ASP A 219 -13.85 6.44 -7.21
CA ASP A 219 -14.21 6.46 -8.64
C ASP A 219 -15.73 6.31 -8.82
N ARG A 220 -16.35 5.33 -8.16
CA ARG A 220 -17.80 5.09 -8.24
C ARG A 220 -18.63 6.30 -7.81
N LEU A 221 -18.18 7.07 -6.82
CA LEU A 221 -18.88 8.26 -6.33
C LEU A 221 -18.69 9.46 -7.28
N LEU A 222 -17.51 9.60 -7.87
CA LEU A 222 -17.23 10.64 -8.87
C LEU A 222 -17.98 10.39 -10.18
N GLU A 223 -18.09 9.12 -10.59
CA GLU A 223 -18.79 8.71 -11.82
C GLU A 223 -20.32 8.61 -11.64
N GLN A 224 -20.84 8.65 -10.41
CA GLN A 224 -22.27 8.55 -10.12
C GLN A 224 -23.08 9.69 -10.76
N LYS A 225 -22.45 10.85 -10.97
CA LYS A 225 -23.09 12.04 -11.54
C LYS A 225 -22.17 12.66 -12.60
N PRO A 226 -22.72 13.29 -13.66
CA PRO A 226 -21.89 13.91 -14.69
C PRO A 226 -20.97 15.03 -14.18
N ARG A 227 -21.36 15.72 -13.11
CA ARG A 227 -20.60 16.79 -12.44
C ARG A 227 -20.89 16.77 -10.95
N LEU A 228 -19.92 17.22 -10.16
CA LEU A 228 -20.05 17.42 -8.72
C LEU A 228 -19.88 18.90 -8.38
N THR A 229 -20.71 19.37 -7.46
CA THR A 229 -20.49 20.64 -6.75
C THR A 229 -19.42 20.48 -5.67
N ALA A 230 -18.92 21.59 -5.11
CA ALA A 230 -17.97 21.55 -4.00
C ALA A 230 -18.50 20.75 -2.80
N ASP A 231 -19.76 20.95 -2.40
CA ASP A 231 -20.39 20.22 -1.29
C ASP A 231 -20.49 18.73 -1.57
N GLN A 232 -20.79 18.33 -2.82
CA GLN A 232 -20.85 16.93 -3.21
C GLN A 232 -19.47 16.28 -3.23
N ALA A 233 -18.44 16.99 -3.70
CA ALA A 233 -17.07 16.53 -3.64
C ALA A 233 -16.59 16.39 -2.18
N TRP A 234 -17.00 17.31 -1.30
CA TRP A 234 -16.73 17.20 0.14
C TRP A 234 -17.44 16.01 0.77
N ASP A 235 -18.70 15.76 0.41
CA ASP A 235 -19.48 14.64 0.92
C ASP A 235 -18.89 13.26 0.56
N VAL A 236 -18.06 13.17 -0.50
CA VAL A 236 -17.27 11.95 -0.80
C VAL A 236 -16.43 11.55 0.41
N ILE A 237 -15.86 12.50 1.16
CA ILE A 237 -15.08 12.22 2.38
C ILE A 237 -15.95 11.47 3.39
N ARG A 238 -17.19 11.91 3.62
CA ARG A 238 -18.11 11.26 4.57
C ARG A 238 -18.43 9.84 4.14
N GLN A 239 -18.72 9.64 2.85
CA GLN A 239 -19.06 8.32 2.32
C GLN A 239 -17.88 7.35 2.41
N THR A 240 -16.70 7.75 1.95
CA THR A 240 -15.51 6.88 1.96
C THR A 240 -14.96 6.64 3.37
N SER A 241 -15.16 7.57 4.31
CA SER A 241 -14.78 7.38 5.72
C SER A 241 -15.55 6.28 6.42
N ARG A 242 -16.74 5.92 5.90
CA ARG A 242 -17.65 4.95 6.52
C ARG A 242 -17.81 3.67 5.70
N GLN A 243 -17.26 3.65 4.49
CA GLN A 243 -17.41 2.55 3.55
C GLN A 243 -16.60 1.33 3.99
N ASP A 244 -17.27 0.18 4.05
CA ASP A 244 -16.62 -1.11 4.15
C ASP A 244 -15.96 -1.48 2.82
N LEU A 245 -14.65 -1.69 2.86
CA LEU A 245 -13.84 -1.88 1.65
C LEU A 245 -13.88 -3.30 1.08
N ASN A 246 -14.43 -4.26 1.83
CA ASN A 246 -14.45 -5.67 1.44
C ASN A 246 -15.81 -6.09 0.88
N LEU A 247 -16.90 -5.40 1.26
CA LEU A 247 -18.24 -5.73 0.81
C LEU A 247 -18.34 -5.83 -0.72
N ARG A 248 -17.93 -4.78 -1.45
CA ARG A 248 -17.98 -4.75 -2.92
C ARG A 248 -17.22 -5.91 -3.55
N LEU A 249 -16.09 -6.29 -2.95
CA LEU A 249 -15.16 -7.28 -3.51
C LEU A 249 -15.71 -8.69 -3.41
N PHE A 250 -16.27 -9.05 -2.25
CA PHE A 250 -16.60 -10.43 -1.93
C PHE A 250 -18.09 -10.74 -1.92
N LEU A 251 -18.97 -9.73 -1.89
CA LEU A 251 -20.41 -9.94 -1.97
C LEU A 251 -20.84 -10.76 -3.22
N PRO A 252 -20.30 -10.55 -4.43
CA PRO A 252 -20.64 -11.39 -5.58
C PRO A 252 -20.27 -12.86 -5.39
N THR A 253 -19.10 -13.15 -4.82
CA THR A 253 -18.66 -14.53 -4.51
C THR A 253 -19.56 -15.18 -3.46
N LEU A 254 -19.93 -14.42 -2.42
CA LEU A 254 -20.84 -14.86 -1.38
C LEU A 254 -22.24 -15.19 -1.95
N GLN A 255 -22.80 -14.30 -2.76
CA GLN A 255 -24.11 -14.49 -3.41
C GLN A 255 -24.13 -15.71 -4.33
N ALA A 256 -23.07 -15.90 -5.14
CA ALA A 256 -22.95 -17.05 -6.00
C ALA A 256 -22.96 -18.36 -5.20
N ALA A 257 -22.18 -18.42 -4.11
CA ALA A 257 -22.05 -19.60 -3.27
C ALA A 257 -23.34 -19.98 -2.52
N THR A 258 -24.18 -19.01 -2.13
CA THR A 258 -25.40 -19.25 -1.35
C THR A 258 -26.69 -19.29 -2.16
N SER A 259 -26.63 -19.09 -3.48
CA SER A 259 -27.80 -18.93 -4.35
C SER A 259 -28.78 -20.13 -4.31
N GLY A 260 -28.27 -21.35 -4.11
CA GLY A 260 -29.06 -22.59 -4.05
C GLY A 260 -29.50 -23.03 -2.64
N LEU A 261 -29.14 -22.29 -1.58
CA LEU A 261 -29.47 -22.67 -0.20
C LEU A 261 -30.93 -22.33 0.14
N THR A 262 -31.52 -23.03 1.11
CA THR A 262 -32.88 -22.72 1.59
C THR A 262 -32.92 -21.38 2.33
N GLN A 263 -34.10 -20.76 2.41
CA GLN A 263 -34.29 -19.48 3.11
C GLN A 263 -34.03 -19.56 4.63
N SER A 264 -34.15 -20.76 5.20
CA SER A 264 -33.83 -21.03 6.60
C SER A 264 -32.34 -21.31 6.86
N ASP A 265 -31.51 -21.42 5.81
CA ASP A 265 -30.07 -21.68 5.99
C ASP A 265 -29.37 -20.43 6.55
N PRO A 266 -28.71 -20.53 7.72
CA PRO A 266 -28.08 -19.37 8.35
C PRO A 266 -26.98 -18.74 7.49
N ARG A 267 -26.29 -19.52 6.66
CA ARG A 267 -25.25 -19.01 5.76
C ARG A 267 -25.85 -18.09 4.72
N ARG A 268 -27.03 -18.45 4.18
CA ARG A 268 -27.79 -17.60 3.26
C ARG A 268 -28.30 -16.34 3.97
N GLN A 269 -28.78 -16.44 5.21
CA GLN A 269 -29.27 -15.28 5.96
C GLN A 269 -28.16 -14.23 6.23
N LEU A 270 -26.92 -14.67 6.48
CA LEU A 270 -25.76 -13.77 6.58
C LEU A 270 -25.54 -13.01 5.25
N VAL A 271 -25.56 -13.71 4.12
CA VAL A 271 -25.37 -13.09 2.80
C VAL A 271 -26.54 -12.20 2.40
N ASP A 272 -27.77 -12.57 2.74
CA ASP A 272 -28.96 -11.74 2.55
C ASP A 272 -28.86 -10.43 3.36
N THR A 273 -28.26 -10.49 4.56
CA THR A 273 -27.98 -9.30 5.39
C THR A 273 -26.98 -8.38 4.71
N LEU A 274 -25.87 -8.91 4.20
CA LEU A 274 -24.89 -8.13 3.44
C LEU A 274 -25.46 -7.57 2.14
N THR A 275 -26.34 -8.31 1.46
CA THR A 275 -26.96 -7.88 0.19
C THR A 275 -27.87 -6.67 0.35
N ARG A 276 -28.50 -6.49 1.52
CA ARG A 276 -29.33 -5.32 1.83
C ARG A 276 -28.54 -4.10 2.30
N TRP A 277 -27.26 -4.28 2.59
CA TRP A 277 -26.40 -3.23 3.12
C TRP A 277 -25.59 -2.57 2.01
N ASP A 278 -25.45 -1.25 2.07
CA ASP A 278 -24.69 -0.46 1.10
C ASP A 278 -23.19 -0.36 1.45
N GLY A 279 -22.77 -0.93 2.59
CA GLY A 279 -21.41 -0.88 3.09
C GLY A 279 -21.12 0.31 4.01
N ILE A 280 -22.06 1.23 4.20
CA ILE A 280 -21.86 2.42 5.03
C ILE A 280 -22.11 2.07 6.50
N ASN A 281 -21.07 2.19 7.32
CA ASN A 281 -21.16 2.04 8.76
C ASN A 281 -21.67 3.34 9.43
N LEU A 282 -22.73 3.22 10.21
CA LEU A 282 -23.28 4.28 11.05
C LEU A 282 -23.33 3.80 12.49
N LEU A 283 -23.04 4.70 13.43
CA LEU A 283 -23.19 4.41 14.85
C LEU A 283 -24.68 4.35 15.22
N ASN A 284 -25.00 3.46 16.16
CA ASN A 284 -26.24 3.54 16.92
C ASN A 284 -26.20 4.73 17.88
N ASP A 285 -27.35 5.05 18.47
CA ASP A 285 -27.50 6.13 19.46
C ASP A 285 -26.64 5.91 20.73
N ASP A 286 -26.19 4.67 20.97
CA ASP A 286 -25.27 4.34 22.07
C ASP A 286 -23.83 4.83 21.84
N GLY A 287 -23.49 5.27 20.62
CA GLY A 287 -22.17 5.73 20.22
C GLY A 287 -21.07 4.67 20.27
N LYS A 288 -21.43 3.38 20.37
CA LYS A 288 -20.50 2.26 20.58
C LYS A 288 -20.66 1.16 19.54
N THR A 289 -21.88 0.91 19.10
CA THR A 289 -22.19 -0.17 18.16
C THR A 289 -22.54 0.38 16.78
N TRP A 290 -22.33 -0.42 15.74
CA TRP A 290 -22.82 -0.09 14.40
C TRP A 290 -24.25 -0.57 14.23
N GLN A 291 -25.02 0.18 13.42
CA GLN A 291 -26.39 -0.16 13.07
C GLN A 291 -26.52 -1.49 12.31
N GLN A 292 -25.49 -1.86 11.55
CA GLN A 292 -25.48 -3.06 10.71
C GLN A 292 -24.31 -3.97 11.09
N PRO A 293 -24.51 -5.31 11.13
CA PRO A 293 -23.45 -6.26 11.46
C PRO A 293 -22.52 -6.60 10.29
N GLY A 294 -22.63 -5.90 9.16
CA GLY A 294 -21.97 -6.29 7.92
C GLY A 294 -20.44 -6.43 8.02
N SER A 295 -19.79 -5.43 8.62
CA SER A 295 -18.32 -5.44 8.81
C SER A 295 -17.84 -6.61 9.67
N VAL A 296 -18.59 -6.99 10.73
CA VAL A 296 -18.18 -8.11 11.60
C VAL A 296 -18.40 -9.46 10.91
N ILE A 297 -19.44 -9.59 10.08
CA ILE A 297 -19.65 -10.76 9.22
C ILE A 297 -18.48 -10.90 8.25
N LEU A 298 -18.13 -9.84 7.53
CA LEU A 298 -17.03 -9.85 6.57
C LEU A 298 -15.68 -10.12 7.23
N ASN A 299 -15.42 -9.54 8.40
CA ASN A 299 -14.18 -9.78 9.14
C ASN A 299 -13.99 -11.26 9.50
N VAL A 300 -14.99 -11.87 10.13
CA VAL A 300 -14.90 -13.28 10.56
C VAL A 300 -14.83 -14.21 9.35
N TRP A 301 -15.66 -13.96 8.32
CA TRP A 301 -15.65 -14.74 7.09
C TRP A 301 -14.29 -14.66 6.38
N LEU A 302 -13.77 -13.45 6.19
CA LEU A 302 -12.51 -13.24 5.48
C LEU A 302 -11.34 -13.84 6.25
N THR A 303 -11.33 -13.72 7.58
CA THR A 303 -10.33 -14.38 8.44
C THR A 303 -10.33 -15.90 8.24
N SER A 304 -11.51 -16.52 8.20
CA SER A 304 -11.64 -17.96 7.92
C SER A 304 -11.17 -18.31 6.50
N MET A 305 -11.58 -17.54 5.49
CA MET A 305 -11.18 -17.75 4.11
C MET A 305 -9.67 -17.70 3.94
N LEU A 306 -9.01 -16.67 4.49
CA LEU A 306 -7.55 -16.52 4.39
C LEU A 306 -6.83 -17.69 5.03
N LYS A 307 -7.28 -18.14 6.21
CA LYS A 307 -6.75 -19.34 6.88
C LYS A 307 -6.87 -20.60 6.03
N ARG A 308 -7.98 -20.75 5.30
CA ARG A 308 -8.28 -21.91 4.44
C ARG A 308 -7.57 -21.87 3.08
N THR A 309 -7.06 -20.71 2.68
CA THR A 309 -6.54 -20.47 1.33
C THR A 309 -5.08 -19.98 1.36
N VAL A 310 -4.88 -18.66 1.30
CA VAL A 310 -3.56 -18.03 1.18
C VAL A 310 -2.61 -18.49 2.30
N VAL A 311 -3.09 -18.51 3.55
CA VAL A 311 -2.28 -18.91 4.71
C VAL A 311 -1.87 -20.38 4.60
N ALA A 312 -2.76 -21.27 4.15
CA ALA A 312 -2.47 -22.70 4.01
C ALA A 312 -1.49 -23.00 2.86
N ALA A 313 -1.42 -22.13 1.85
CA ALA A 313 -0.52 -22.28 0.70
C ALA A 313 0.91 -21.75 0.95
N VAL A 314 1.12 -20.99 2.03
CA VAL A 314 2.39 -20.31 2.32
C VAL A 314 3.12 -21.02 3.46
N PRO A 315 4.44 -21.26 3.36
CA PRO A 315 5.21 -21.89 4.42
C PRO A 315 5.36 -20.97 5.65
N MET A 316 5.34 -21.56 6.84
CA MET A 316 5.65 -20.85 8.08
C MET A 316 7.10 -20.33 8.09
N PRO A 317 7.38 -19.14 8.67
CA PRO A 317 6.45 -18.25 9.36
C PRO A 317 5.78 -17.19 8.45
N PHE A 318 5.95 -17.30 7.13
CA PHE A 318 5.48 -16.28 6.16
C PHE A 318 3.98 -16.33 5.92
N ASP A 319 3.33 -17.43 6.28
CA ASP A 319 1.88 -17.61 6.28
C ASP A 319 1.16 -16.49 7.05
N LYS A 320 1.75 -16.05 8.17
CA LYS A 320 1.23 -14.96 9.02
C LYS A 320 1.16 -13.61 8.30
N TRP A 321 1.94 -13.39 7.25
CA TRP A 321 1.88 -12.15 6.47
C TRP A 321 0.54 -11.97 5.75
N TYR A 322 -0.18 -13.06 5.53
CA TYR A 322 -1.40 -13.09 4.72
C TYR A 322 -2.66 -13.40 5.53
N SER A 323 -2.56 -13.56 6.85
CA SER A 323 -3.69 -13.96 7.70
C SER A 323 -4.59 -12.80 8.12
N ALA A 324 -4.12 -11.56 8.03
CA ALA A 324 -4.88 -10.39 8.47
C ALA A 324 -6.07 -10.11 7.53
N SER A 325 -7.24 -9.81 8.09
CA SER A 325 -8.46 -9.47 7.34
C SER A 325 -8.52 -7.99 6.94
N GLY A 326 -7.72 -7.14 7.59
CA GLY A 326 -7.73 -5.68 7.41
C GLY A 326 -8.63 -4.93 8.40
N TYR A 327 -9.29 -5.65 9.31
CA TYR A 327 -10.11 -5.07 10.39
C TYR A 327 -9.38 -5.05 11.75
N GLU A 328 -8.13 -5.50 11.81
CA GLU A 328 -7.34 -5.51 13.04
C GLU A 328 -7.23 -4.07 13.59
N THR A 329 -7.60 -3.92 14.87
CA THR A 329 -7.67 -2.62 15.54
C THR A 329 -7.34 -2.77 17.02
N THR A 330 -7.12 -1.65 17.69
CA THR A 330 -6.97 -1.57 19.15
C THR A 330 -8.24 -1.00 19.80
N GLN A 331 -8.28 -0.94 21.14
CA GLN A 331 -9.36 -0.25 21.85
C GLN A 331 -9.40 1.25 21.52
N ASP A 332 -8.25 1.85 21.20
CA ASP A 332 -8.14 3.26 20.77
C ASP A 332 -8.51 3.45 19.28
N GLY A 333 -8.86 2.37 18.58
CA GLY A 333 -9.15 2.34 17.15
C GLY A 333 -7.92 2.05 16.28
N PRO A 334 -8.07 2.16 14.95
CA PRO A 334 -6.96 2.00 14.00
C PRO A 334 -5.96 3.14 14.14
N THR A 335 -4.66 2.82 14.04
CA THR A 335 -3.58 3.84 14.10
C THR A 335 -3.46 4.68 12.82
N GLY A 336 -4.14 4.28 11.75
CA GLY A 336 -4.14 4.93 10.44
C GLY A 336 -5.36 4.52 9.61
N SER A 337 -5.24 4.61 8.28
CA SER A 337 -6.34 4.21 7.39
C SER A 337 -6.62 2.71 7.43
N LEU A 338 -7.89 2.33 7.30
CA LEU A 338 -8.25 0.96 6.91
C LEU A 338 -7.96 0.73 5.43
N ASN A 339 -7.59 -0.50 5.08
CA ASN A 339 -7.35 -0.92 3.71
C ASN A 339 -7.69 -2.40 3.53
N ILE A 340 -7.84 -2.83 2.28
CA ILE A 340 -7.96 -4.25 1.93
C ILE A 340 -6.60 -4.89 2.20
N SER A 341 -6.57 -5.95 3.02
CA SER A 341 -5.31 -6.60 3.40
C SER A 341 -4.62 -7.26 2.21
N VAL A 342 -3.32 -7.49 2.30
CA VAL A 342 -2.55 -8.20 1.25
C VAL A 342 -3.13 -9.59 0.96
N GLY A 343 -3.48 -10.35 2.02
CA GLY A 343 -4.12 -11.66 1.87
C GLY A 343 -5.46 -11.54 1.14
N ALA A 344 -6.29 -10.55 1.48
CA ALA A 344 -7.58 -10.33 0.83
C ALA A 344 -7.42 -9.94 -0.65
N LYS A 345 -6.41 -9.13 -1.00
CA LYS A 345 -6.12 -8.81 -2.40
C LYS A 345 -5.72 -10.06 -3.20
N ILE A 346 -4.89 -10.93 -2.63
CA ILE A 346 -4.51 -12.21 -3.26
C ILE A 346 -5.74 -13.12 -3.41
N LEU A 347 -6.55 -13.26 -2.35
CA LEU A 347 -7.78 -14.03 -2.39
C LEU A 347 -8.75 -13.52 -3.45
N TYR A 348 -8.86 -12.19 -3.60
CA TYR A 348 -9.71 -11.58 -4.61
C TYR A 348 -9.32 -12.01 -6.02
N GLU A 349 -8.02 -12.01 -6.35
CA GLU A 349 -7.54 -12.50 -7.65
C GLU A 349 -7.91 -13.98 -7.87
N ALA A 350 -7.81 -14.81 -6.84
CA ALA A 350 -8.15 -16.23 -6.97
C ALA A 350 -9.64 -16.48 -7.20
N VAL A 351 -10.54 -15.73 -6.55
CA VAL A 351 -12.00 -15.87 -6.76
C VAL A 351 -12.49 -15.24 -8.06
N GLN A 352 -11.68 -14.41 -8.73
CA GLN A 352 -11.97 -13.93 -10.08
C GLN A 352 -11.79 -15.02 -11.16
N GLY A 353 -11.05 -16.10 -10.87
CA GLY A 353 -10.75 -17.16 -11.82
C GLY A 353 -10.07 -16.61 -13.07
N ASP A 354 -10.53 -17.01 -14.26
CA ASP A 354 -9.97 -16.58 -15.55
C ASP A 354 -10.06 -15.06 -15.83
N LYS A 355 -10.82 -14.32 -15.02
CA LYS A 355 -10.84 -12.85 -15.11
C LYS A 355 -9.61 -12.20 -14.48
N SER A 356 -8.90 -12.89 -13.59
CA SER A 356 -7.64 -12.41 -13.06
C SER A 356 -6.55 -12.52 -14.13
N PRO A 357 -5.75 -11.47 -14.36
CA PRO A 357 -4.57 -11.56 -15.22
C PRO A 357 -3.40 -12.28 -14.53
N ILE A 358 -3.51 -12.62 -13.24
CA ILE A 358 -2.43 -13.21 -12.45
C ILE A 358 -2.49 -14.74 -12.54
N PRO A 359 -1.47 -15.40 -13.09
CA PRO A 359 -1.41 -16.85 -13.12
C PRO A 359 -1.45 -17.44 -11.71
N GLN A 360 -2.42 -18.32 -11.46
CA GLN A 360 -2.56 -19.04 -10.20
C GLN A 360 -1.60 -20.25 -10.21
N ALA A 361 -0.31 -19.99 -9.95
CA ALA A 361 0.73 -21.02 -9.97
C ALA A 361 0.49 -22.14 -8.94
N VAL A 362 -0.18 -21.81 -7.84
CA VAL A 362 -0.74 -22.74 -6.86
C VAL A 362 -2.23 -22.47 -6.76
N ASP A 363 -3.04 -23.52 -6.77
CA ASP A 363 -4.47 -23.40 -6.48
C ASP A 363 -4.66 -23.17 -4.98
N LEU A 364 -5.07 -21.97 -4.60
CA LEU A 364 -5.33 -21.59 -3.22
C LEU A 364 -6.48 -22.37 -2.58
N PHE A 365 -7.32 -23.02 -3.36
CA PHE A 365 -8.41 -23.86 -2.88
C PHE A 365 -8.01 -25.35 -2.79
N ALA A 366 -6.77 -25.70 -3.11
CA ALA A 366 -6.21 -27.04 -3.01
C ALA A 366 -7.06 -28.12 -3.72
N GLY A 367 -7.59 -27.80 -4.90
CA GLY A 367 -8.43 -28.67 -5.72
C GLY A 367 -9.90 -28.74 -5.29
N LYS A 368 -10.29 -28.05 -4.21
CA LYS A 368 -11.68 -27.99 -3.76
C LYS A 368 -12.48 -26.98 -4.58
N PRO A 369 -13.78 -27.22 -4.82
CA PRO A 369 -14.65 -26.20 -5.40
C PRO A 369 -14.63 -24.93 -4.52
N GLN A 370 -14.46 -23.76 -5.13
CA GLN A 370 -14.46 -22.49 -4.40
C GLN A 370 -15.70 -22.31 -3.53
N GLN A 371 -16.87 -22.72 -4.05
CA GLN A 371 -18.13 -22.70 -3.33
C GLN A 371 -18.09 -23.50 -2.01
N GLU A 372 -17.44 -24.67 -1.98
CA GLU A 372 -17.32 -25.48 -0.76
C GLU A 372 -16.57 -24.70 0.33
N VAL A 373 -15.45 -24.08 -0.02
CA VAL A 373 -14.61 -23.34 0.93
C VAL A 373 -15.31 -22.07 1.41
N VAL A 374 -16.00 -21.35 0.51
CA VAL A 374 -16.80 -20.17 0.86
C VAL A 374 -17.93 -20.52 1.83
N LEU A 375 -18.64 -21.62 1.59
CA LEU A 375 -19.72 -22.08 2.46
C LEU A 375 -19.20 -22.54 3.83
N ALA A 376 -18.04 -23.20 3.89
CA ALA A 376 -17.41 -23.57 5.15
C ALA A 376 -16.95 -22.34 5.97
N ALA A 377 -16.45 -21.29 5.31
CA ALA A 377 -16.12 -20.04 5.99
C ALA A 377 -17.37 -19.30 6.50
N LEU A 378 -18.49 -19.37 5.78
CA LEU A 378 -19.78 -18.85 6.26
C LEU A 378 -20.34 -19.64 7.44
N GLU A 379 -20.11 -20.95 7.49
CA GLU A 379 -20.45 -21.79 8.64
C GLU A 379 -19.65 -21.38 9.88
N ASP A 380 -18.32 -21.24 9.78
CA ASP A 380 -17.48 -20.72 10.87
C ASP A 380 -17.97 -19.33 11.34
N THR A 381 -18.39 -18.49 10.38
CA THR A 381 -18.88 -17.14 10.66
C THR A 381 -20.18 -17.18 11.45
N TRP A 382 -21.14 -18.00 11.02
CA TRP A 382 -22.38 -18.19 11.75
C TRP A 382 -22.13 -18.73 13.16
N GLU A 383 -21.34 -19.79 13.30
CA GLU A 383 -21.05 -20.39 14.61
C GLU A 383 -20.38 -19.39 15.57
N THR A 384 -19.41 -18.63 15.05
CA THR A 384 -18.68 -17.63 15.84
C THR A 384 -19.59 -16.50 16.30
N LEU A 385 -20.39 -15.94 15.40
CA LEU A 385 -21.21 -14.77 15.68
C LEU A 385 -22.46 -15.13 16.49
N SER A 386 -23.13 -16.22 16.15
CA SER A 386 -24.33 -16.66 16.88
C SER A 386 -24.02 -17.04 18.32
N LYS A 387 -22.87 -17.66 18.59
CA LYS A 387 -22.40 -17.94 19.94
C LYS A 387 -22.15 -16.67 20.76
N ARG A 388 -21.76 -15.57 20.11
CA ARG A 388 -21.42 -14.30 20.77
C ARG A 388 -22.63 -13.36 20.92
N TYR A 389 -23.50 -13.30 19.93
CA TYR A 389 -24.58 -12.33 19.83
C TYR A 389 -25.99 -12.95 19.83
N GLY A 390 -26.09 -14.28 19.81
CA GLY A 390 -27.36 -15.01 19.69
C GLY A 390 -27.75 -15.28 18.23
N ASN A 391 -28.85 -16.03 18.05
CA ASN A 391 -29.31 -16.48 16.73
C ASN A 391 -30.17 -15.43 15.99
N ASN A 392 -30.53 -14.32 16.65
CA ASN A 392 -31.28 -13.25 16.00
C ASN A 392 -30.29 -12.22 15.43
N VAL A 393 -30.24 -12.10 14.11
CA VAL A 393 -29.30 -11.19 13.42
C VAL A 393 -29.73 -9.72 13.51
N SER A 394 -31.04 -9.46 13.56
CA SER A 394 -31.59 -8.11 13.78
C SER A 394 -31.48 -7.70 15.23
#